data_AF-A0A7J9WWR7-F1
#
_entry.id   AF-A0A7J9WWR7-F1
#
_cell.length_a   1.000
_cell.length_b   1.000
_cell.length_c   1.000
_cell.angle_alpha   90.00
_cell.angle_beta   90.00
_cell.angle_gamma   90.00
#
_symmetry.space_group_name_H-M   'P 1'
#
loop_
_entity.id
_entity.type
_entity.pdbx_description
1 polymer ?
#
loop_
_entity_poly.entity_id
_entity_poly.type
_entity_poly.pdbx_seq_one_letter_code
_entity_poly.pdbx_strand_id
1 'polypeptide(L)'
;MVPSQSGMLEAVAGIGLKGSEMVAVIKLVQGYVQGVARSAVEAIQVVKETGVSEDQWWSERIGFWEEIFDVESFPTMTAVWESGGFQEPEDDFEFGLQRVLDGIETPVAERQAGRHKSE
;
A
#
# COMPACT_ATOMS: atom_id res chain seq x y z
N MET A 1 19.50 22.26 4.40
CA MET A 1 19.49 20.91 3.78
C MET A 1 19.12 19.93 4.90
N VAL A 2 18.07 19.13 4.71
CA VAL A 2 17.01 18.86 5.72
C VAL A 2 17.37 17.72 6.71
N PRO A 3 17.23 17.90 8.05
CA PRO A 3 17.51 16.88 9.08
C PRO A 3 16.72 15.58 8.97
N SER A 4 15.57 15.57 8.29
CA SER A 4 14.76 14.35 8.10
C SER A 4 15.42 13.36 7.15
N GLN A 5 16.22 13.84 6.19
CA GLN A 5 16.87 13.00 5.19
C GLN A 5 18.04 12.21 5.77
N SER A 6 18.75 12.75 6.77
CA SER A 6 19.85 12.04 7.44
C SER A 6 19.33 10.87 8.27
N GLY A 7 18.25 11.06 9.03
CA GLY A 7 17.66 9.97 9.84
C GLY A 7 17.15 8.80 9.00
N MET A 8 16.56 9.06 7.83
CA MET A 8 16.12 7.99 6.93
C MET A 8 17.29 7.24 6.29
N LEU A 9 18.36 7.95 5.94
CA LEU A 9 19.58 7.31 5.42
C LEU A 9 20.28 6.47 6.50
N GLU A 10 20.29 6.95 7.75
CA GLU A 10 20.79 6.19 8.89
C GLU A 10 19.97 4.91 9.13
N ALA A 11 18.65 4.97 8.98
CA ALA A 11 17.77 3.81 9.16
C ALA A 11 18.03 2.66 8.17
N VAL A 12 18.51 2.98 6.95
CA VAL A 12 18.86 1.97 5.93
C VAL A 12 20.37 1.81 5.74
N ALA A 13 21.17 2.41 6.64
CA ALA A 13 22.61 2.25 6.60
C ALA A 13 23.03 0.86 7.10
N GLY A 14 24.18 0.38 6.62
CA GLY A 14 24.80 -0.85 7.14
C GLY A 14 24.19 -2.17 6.65
N ILE A 15 22.99 -2.17 6.04
CA ILE A 15 22.33 -3.40 5.58
C ILE A 15 22.87 -3.96 4.25
N GLY A 16 23.85 -3.30 3.62
CA GLY A 16 24.54 -3.78 2.41
C GLY A 16 24.09 -3.15 1.09
N LEU A 17 23.16 -2.19 1.14
CA LEU A 17 22.75 -1.39 -0.01
C LEU A 17 23.84 -0.40 -0.45
N LYS A 18 23.91 -0.13 -1.75
CA LYS A 18 24.67 1.00 -2.32
C LYS A 18 23.92 2.30 -2.02
N GLY A 19 24.63 3.43 -2.03
CA GLY A 19 24.02 4.74 -1.78
C GLY A 19 22.83 5.06 -2.69
N SER A 20 22.87 4.67 -3.98
CA SER A 20 21.73 4.85 -4.89
C SER A 20 20.51 4.00 -4.53
N GLU A 21 20.73 2.82 -3.96
CA GLU A 21 19.66 1.91 -3.53
C GLU A 21 19.05 2.37 -2.21
N MET A 22 19.86 2.89 -1.28
CA MET A 22 19.35 3.53 -0.06
C MET A 22 18.36 4.65 -0.41
N VAL A 23 18.71 5.53 -1.36
CA VAL A 23 17.82 6.60 -1.82
C VAL A 23 16.56 6.04 -2.49
N ALA A 24 16.67 4.98 -3.29
CA ALA A 24 15.52 4.35 -3.95
C ALA A 24 14.55 3.72 -2.93
N VAL A 25 15.08 3.01 -1.93
CA VAL A 25 14.29 2.39 -0.84
C VAL A 25 13.56 3.46 -0.03
N ILE A 26 14.24 4.54 0.37
CA ILE A 26 13.60 5.65 1.10
C ILE A 26 12.45 6.24 0.29
N LYS A 27 12.67 6.48 -1.01
CA LYS A 27 11.62 7.01 -1.89
C LYS A 27 10.44 6.05 -2.05
N LEU A 28 10.70 4.74 -2.12
CA LEU A 28 9.66 3.72 -2.24
C LEU A 28 8.74 3.73 -1.00
N VAL A 29 9.34 3.67 0.19
CA VAL A 29 8.58 3.71 1.46
C VAL A 29 7.84 5.04 1.60
N GLN A 30 8.49 6.17 1.33
CA GLN A 30 7.84 7.48 1.35
C GLN A 30 6.66 7.57 0.40
N GLY A 31 6.83 7.09 -0.85
CA GLY A 31 5.78 7.12 -1.85
C GLY A 31 4.56 6.31 -1.44
N TYR A 32 4.79 5.12 -0.85
CA TYR A 32 3.73 4.29 -0.30
C TYR A 32 2.98 5.00 0.85
N VAL A 33 3.70 5.47 1.87
CA VAL A 33 3.09 6.15 3.03
C VAL A 33 2.33 7.40 2.60
N GLN A 34 2.88 8.20 1.69
CA GLN A 34 2.20 9.38 1.16
C GLN A 34 0.97 9.02 0.35
N GLY A 35 0.99 7.93 -0.42
CA GLY A 35 -0.16 7.43 -1.17
C GLY A 35 -1.31 7.06 -0.24
N VAL A 36 -1.06 6.23 0.76
CA VAL A 36 -2.07 5.82 1.75
C VAL A 36 -2.60 7.03 2.53
N ALA A 37 -1.72 7.91 3.00
CA ALA A 37 -2.13 9.12 3.72
C ALA A 37 -3.01 10.04 2.85
N ARG A 38 -2.70 10.16 1.56
CA ARG A 38 -3.51 10.94 0.61
C ARG A 38 -4.89 10.32 0.43
N SER A 39 -4.97 9.01 0.23
CA SER A 39 -6.24 8.30 0.10
C SER A 39 -7.11 8.44 1.36
N ALA A 40 -6.52 8.36 2.55
CA ALA A 40 -7.23 8.58 3.81
C ALA A 40 -7.78 10.00 3.93
N VAL A 41 -7.01 11.02 3.52
CA VAL A 41 -7.49 12.41 3.49
C VAL A 41 -8.62 12.60 2.48
N GLU A 42 -8.50 12.01 1.29
CA GLU A 42 -9.53 12.04 0.25
C GLU A 42 -10.84 11.39 0.75
N ALA A 43 -10.76 10.24 1.43
CA ALA A 43 -11.92 9.57 2.03
C ALA A 43 -12.63 10.46 3.08
N ILE A 44 -11.87 11.08 3.99
CA ILE A 44 -12.42 12.01 4.99
C ILE A 44 -13.10 13.21 4.31
N GLN A 45 -12.51 13.72 3.24
CA GLN A 45 -13.05 14.88 2.52
C GLN A 45 -14.34 14.52 1.78
N VAL A 46 -14.42 13.35 1.15
CA VAL A 46 -15.65 12.83 0.52
C VAL A 46 -16.78 12.73 1.55
N VAL A 47 -16.52 12.19 2.74
CA VAL A 47 -17.52 12.11 3.82
C VAL A 47 -17.97 13.50 4.26
N LYS A 48 -17.05 14.47 4.35
CA LYS A 48 -17.38 15.86 4.73
C LYS A 48 -18.20 16.60 3.68
N GLU A 49 -17.91 16.38 2.40
CA GLU A 49 -18.57 17.09 1.28
C GLU A 49 -19.92 16.48 0.91
N THR A 50 -20.05 15.15 1.01
CA THR A 50 -21.27 14.43 0.63
C THR A 50 -22.18 14.14 1.82
N GLY A 51 -21.65 14.15 3.05
CA GLY A 51 -22.38 13.77 4.27
C GLY A 51 -22.66 12.27 4.39
N VAL A 52 -22.20 11.46 3.43
CA VAL A 52 -22.40 10.01 3.39
C VAL A 52 -21.19 9.36 4.07
N SER A 53 -21.42 8.59 5.14
CA SER A 53 -20.35 7.79 5.76
C SER A 53 -19.94 6.65 4.85
N GLU A 54 -18.75 6.08 5.06
CA GLU A 54 -18.25 4.93 4.29
C GLU A 54 -19.23 3.74 4.31
N ASP A 55 -19.83 3.45 5.47
CA ASP A 55 -20.89 2.44 5.63
C ASP A 55 -22.14 2.76 4.82
N GLN A 56 -22.52 4.03 4.73
CA GLN A 56 -23.68 4.48 3.97
C GLN A 56 -23.39 4.46 2.46
N TRP A 57 -22.15 4.74 2.05
CA TRP A 57 -21.67 4.64 0.68
C TRP A 57 -21.64 3.19 0.18
N TRP A 58 -21.27 2.24 1.04
CA TRP A 58 -21.38 0.80 0.77
C TRP A 58 -22.83 0.31 0.78
N SER A 59 -23.66 0.76 1.73
CA SER A 59 -25.08 0.38 1.81
C SER A 59 -25.89 0.85 0.60
N GLU A 60 -25.64 2.06 0.09
CA GLU A 60 -26.27 2.56 -1.14
C GLU A 60 -25.79 1.83 -2.41
N ARG A 61 -24.61 1.19 -2.35
CA ARG A 61 -24.04 0.39 -3.45
C ARG A 61 -24.50 -1.06 -3.48
N ILE A 62 -25.02 -1.63 -2.39
CA ILE A 62 -25.62 -2.98 -2.40
C ILE A 62 -26.75 -3.05 -3.45
N GLY A 63 -27.60 -2.02 -3.52
CA GLY A 63 -28.65 -1.94 -4.56
C GLY A 63 -28.09 -1.81 -5.98
N PHE A 64 -26.93 -1.20 -6.18
CA PHE A 64 -26.25 -1.14 -7.49
C PHE A 64 -25.77 -2.53 -7.95
N TRP A 65 -25.25 -3.34 -7.03
CA TRP A 65 -24.82 -4.72 -7.30
C TRP A 65 -25.98 -5.65 -7.60
N GLU A 66 -27.15 -5.44 -6.98
CA GLU A 66 -28.34 -6.26 -7.20
C GLU A 66 -29.15 -5.86 -8.45
N GLU A 67 -29.24 -4.57 -8.78
CA GLU A 67 -30.11 -4.10 -9.88
C GLU A 67 -29.40 -3.80 -11.21
N ILE A 68 -28.10 -3.47 -11.21
CA ILE A 68 -27.41 -2.93 -12.40
C ILE A 68 -26.19 -3.77 -12.80
N PHE A 69 -25.58 -4.51 -11.88
CA PHE A 69 -24.34 -5.22 -12.15
C PHE A 69 -24.58 -6.51 -12.95
N ASP A 70 -24.14 -6.54 -14.21
CA ASP A 70 -24.12 -7.75 -15.02
C ASP A 70 -22.99 -8.69 -14.56
N VAL A 71 -23.39 -9.68 -13.78
CA VAL A 71 -22.53 -10.71 -13.19
C VAL A 71 -21.74 -11.49 -14.25
N GLU A 72 -22.28 -11.68 -15.45
CA GLU A 72 -21.61 -12.44 -16.53
C GLU A 72 -20.49 -11.61 -17.20
N SER A 73 -20.61 -10.29 -17.19
CA SER A 73 -19.64 -9.38 -17.82
C SER A 73 -18.38 -9.13 -16.96
N PHE A 74 -18.41 -9.41 -15.65
CA PHE A 74 -17.32 -9.09 -14.72
C PHE A 74 -17.00 -10.21 -13.72
N PRO A 75 -16.55 -11.39 -14.19
CA PRO A 75 -16.43 -12.59 -13.37
C PRO A 75 -15.49 -12.44 -12.16
N THR A 76 -14.37 -11.72 -12.29
CA THR A 76 -13.44 -11.51 -11.16
C THR A 76 -14.05 -10.65 -10.06
N MET A 77 -14.77 -9.59 -10.45
CA MET A 77 -15.40 -8.67 -9.51
C MET A 77 -16.52 -9.38 -8.75
N THR A 78 -17.33 -10.15 -9.47
CA THR A 78 -18.34 -11.04 -8.88
C THR A 78 -17.70 -12.00 -7.87
N ALA A 79 -16.63 -12.69 -8.24
CA ALA A 79 -16.00 -13.66 -7.35
C ALA A 79 -15.49 -13.03 -6.04
N VAL A 80 -14.90 -11.83 -6.11
CA VAL A 80 -14.43 -11.09 -4.92
C VAL A 80 -15.61 -10.61 -4.07
N TRP A 81 -16.70 -10.15 -4.71
CA TRP A 81 -17.92 -9.76 -4.01
C TRP A 81 -18.55 -10.95 -3.28
N GLU A 82 -18.74 -12.08 -3.98
CA GLU A 82 -19.30 -13.31 -3.42
C GLU A 82 -18.43 -13.90 -2.31
N SER A 83 -17.11 -13.71 -2.36
CA SER A 83 -16.21 -14.13 -1.29
C SER A 83 -16.21 -13.19 -0.09
N GLY A 84 -16.96 -12.09 -0.11
CA GLY A 84 -17.00 -11.10 0.95
C GLY A 84 -15.79 -10.16 0.99
N GLY A 85 -15.00 -10.08 -0.09
CA GLY A 85 -13.72 -9.37 -0.11
C GLY A 85 -13.81 -7.85 0.06
N PHE A 86 -15.02 -7.27 -0.03
CA PHE A 86 -15.25 -5.84 0.20
C PHE A 86 -15.83 -5.54 1.59
N GLN A 87 -16.31 -6.56 2.30
CA GLN A 87 -16.97 -6.45 3.60
C GLN A 87 -15.98 -6.60 4.76
N GLU A 88 -14.84 -7.25 4.51
CA GLU A 88 -13.74 -7.40 5.46
C GLU A 88 -12.43 -6.93 4.78
N PRO A 89 -12.28 -5.62 4.49
CA PRO A 89 -11.05 -5.11 3.89
C PRO A 89 -9.88 -5.26 4.87
N GLU A 90 -8.71 -5.55 4.33
CA GLU A 90 -7.45 -5.52 5.07
C GLU A 90 -7.14 -4.09 5.54
N ASP A 91 -6.26 -3.96 6.55
CA ASP A 91 -5.65 -2.67 6.86
C ASP A 91 -4.69 -2.31 5.71
N ASP A 92 -5.18 -1.47 4.80
CA ASP A 92 -4.45 -1.03 3.60
C ASP A 92 -3.05 -0.50 3.90
N PHE A 93 -2.85 0.12 5.08
CA PHE A 93 -1.55 0.65 5.51
C PHE A 93 -0.62 -0.45 5.99
N GLU A 94 -1.07 -1.30 6.92
CA GLU A 94 -0.20 -2.32 7.50
C GLU A 94 0.11 -3.41 6.47
N PHE A 95 -0.91 -3.90 5.77
CA PHE A 95 -0.74 -4.93 4.75
C PHE A 95 0.22 -4.46 3.65
N GLY A 96 0.00 -3.27 3.10
CA GLY A 96 0.83 -2.75 2.01
C GLY A 96 2.24 -2.39 2.47
N LEU A 97 2.42 -1.81 3.67
CA LEU A 97 3.75 -1.51 4.21
C LEU A 97 4.56 -2.78 4.36
N GLN A 98 3.95 -3.83 4.92
CA GLN A 98 4.62 -5.12 5.08
C GLN A 98 5.07 -5.66 3.72
N ARG A 99 4.21 -5.65 2.69
CA ARG A 99 4.59 -6.09 1.33
C ARG A 99 5.70 -5.24 0.71
N VAL A 100 5.72 -3.93 0.96
CA VAL A 100 6.81 -3.05 0.50
C VAL A 100 8.13 -3.42 1.18
N LEU A 101 8.12 -3.64 2.50
CA LEU A 101 9.30 -4.03 3.27
C LEU A 101 9.81 -5.43 2.87
N ASP A 102 8.90 -6.40 2.69
CA ASP A 102 9.24 -7.74 2.18
C ASP A 102 9.92 -7.65 0.79
N GLY A 103 9.43 -6.76 -0.08
CA GLY A 103 10.04 -6.50 -1.39
C GLY A 103 11.46 -5.91 -1.30
N ILE A 104 11.75 -5.13 -0.26
CA ILE A 104 13.09 -4.55 -0.01
C ILE A 104 14.06 -5.60 0.54
N GLU A 105 13.57 -6.63 1.23
CA GLU A 105 14.41 -7.71 1.77
C GLU A 105 15.19 -8.44 0.66
N THR A 106 14.58 -8.64 -0.50
CA THR A 106 15.20 -9.36 -1.63
C THR A 106 16.54 -8.75 -2.09
N PRO A 107 16.62 -7.46 -2.51
CA PRO A 107 17.89 -6.86 -2.90
C PRO A 107 18.90 -6.77 -1.75
N VAL A 108 18.44 -6.67 -0.50
CA VAL A 108 19.32 -6.70 0.69
C VAL A 108 19.98 -8.08 0.82
N ALA A 109 19.19 -9.15 0.76
CA ALA A 109 19.67 -10.53 0.86
C ALA A 109 20.66 -10.87 -0.27
N GLU A 110 20.36 -10.46 -1.51
CA GLU A 110 21.26 -10.65 -2.66
C GLU A 110 22.62 -9.99 -2.45
N ARG A 111 22.67 -8.81 -1.81
CA ARG A 111 23.92 -8.10 -1.53
C ARG A 111 24.75 -8.72 -0.42
N GLN A 112 24.09 -9.24 0.60
CA GLN A 112 24.77 -9.96 1.67
C GLN A 112 25.36 -11.29 1.16
N ALA A 113 24.61 -12.02 0.34
CA ALA A 113 25.09 -13.25 -0.30
C ALA A 113 26.25 -12.99 -1.28
N GLY A 114 26.22 -11.87 -2.01
CA GLY A 114 27.32 -11.45 -2.88
C GLY A 114 28.61 -11.09 -2.13
N ARG A 115 28.50 -10.47 -0.95
CA ARG A 115 29.65 -10.13 -0.09
C ARG A 115 30.36 -11.37 0.47
N HIS A 116 29.61 -12.37 0.92
CA HIS A 116 30.17 -13.63 1.44
C HIS A 116 30.87 -14.50 0.39
N LYS A 117 30.59 -14.30 -0.91
CA LYS A 117 31.31 -15.00 -2.00
C LYS A 117 32.62 -14.33 -2.39
N SER A 118 32.85 -13.11 -1.94
CA SER A 118 34.03 -12.30 -2.28
C SER A 118 35.09 -12.24 -1.17
N GLU A 119 34.83 -12.89 -0.03
CA GLU A 119 35.75 -13.11 1.10
C GLU A 119 36.31 -14.54 1.07
#